data_AF-A0A7S2U5M2-F1
#
_entry.id   AF-A0A7S2U5M2-F1
#
_cell.length_a   1.000
_cell.length_b   1.000
_cell.length_c   1.000
_cell.angle_alpha   90.00
_cell.angle_beta   90.00
_cell.angle_gamma   90.00
#
_symmetry.space_group_name_H-M   'P 1'
#
loop_
_entity.id
_entity.type
_entity.pdbx_description
1 polymer ?
#
loop_
_entity_poly.entity_id
_entity_poly.type
_entity_poly.pdbx_seq_one_letter_code
_entity_poly.pdbx_strand_id
1 'polypeptide(L)'
;RLVWTDKERSLGVVDGAWTKMYNNLVDFHREHKHCMVSTRMEVKMDDGTSKNLGTWVIRQRTALSEGILKKERKQLLDDVGFVWEIDHYDVDSSLRARQWEEMYNKMQAFKEMHGHCQIPVNYKEDPTLGKWARNQRAFERTGRLDETRFERLDVLGFVWDPCGSHWNDMYTKLRAYYDKHGHCQIPISYQEDPVLGKWVRNQRMLETNGTLNDDRFERLNALEFVWSPNQMRWNMMVNHLKEFTRVHGRVSVPDKYITADGAQLGWWART
;
A
#
# COMPACT_ATOMS: atom_id res chain seq x y z
N ARG A 1 -26.73 -13.03 29.02
CA ARG A 1 -26.59 -13.61 30.38
C ARG A 1 -26.83 -15.11 30.24
N LEU A 2 -25.78 -15.91 30.18
CA LEU A 2 -25.93 -17.37 30.13
C LEU A 2 -26.34 -17.85 31.52
N VAL A 3 -27.43 -18.61 31.58
CA VAL A 3 -27.95 -19.21 32.81
C VAL A 3 -27.22 -20.53 32.97
N TRP A 4 -26.37 -20.62 34.00
CA TRP A 4 -25.64 -21.83 34.35
C TRP A 4 -26.60 -22.98 34.62
N THR A 5 -26.31 -24.14 34.04
CA THR A 5 -27.03 -25.39 34.35
C THR A 5 -26.59 -25.91 35.72
N ASP A 6 -27.47 -26.63 36.42
CA ASP A 6 -27.17 -27.19 37.75
C ASP A 6 -25.96 -28.15 37.77
N LYS A 7 -25.58 -28.66 36.58
CA LYS A 7 -24.38 -29.48 36.36
C LYS A 7 -23.07 -28.69 36.50
N GLU A 8 -23.08 -27.39 36.17
CA GLU A 8 -21.89 -26.52 36.25
C GLU A 8 -21.65 -26.00 37.67
N ARG A 9 -22.72 -25.89 38.48
CA ARG A 9 -22.64 -25.52 39.90
C ARG A 9 -22.14 -26.66 40.79
N SER A 10 -22.46 -27.91 40.46
CA SER A 10 -22.10 -29.09 41.28
C SER A 10 -20.64 -29.56 41.12
N LEU A 11 -19.95 -29.14 40.06
CA LEU A 11 -18.58 -29.55 39.72
C LEU A 11 -17.46 -28.73 40.40
N GLY A 12 -17.78 -27.89 41.38
CA GLY A 12 -16.77 -27.09 42.10
C GLY A 12 -16.07 -26.03 41.23
N VAL A 13 -16.75 -25.56 40.17
CA VAL A 13 -16.28 -24.55 39.20
C VAL A 13 -16.63 -23.12 39.66
N VAL A 14 -16.73 -22.87 40.97
CA VAL A 14 -16.98 -21.52 41.51
C VAL A 14 -15.66 -20.83 41.82
N ASP A 15 -14.79 -20.74 40.82
CA ASP A 15 -13.69 -19.78 40.80
C ASP A 15 -14.10 -18.67 39.83
N GLY A 16 -14.71 -17.61 40.37
CA GLY A 16 -15.27 -16.52 39.56
C GLY A 16 -14.25 -15.90 38.60
N ALA A 17 -12.97 -15.89 38.98
CA ALA A 17 -11.92 -15.38 38.11
C ALA A 17 -11.65 -16.31 36.92
N TRP A 18 -11.56 -17.62 37.14
CA TRP A 18 -11.37 -18.57 36.03
C TRP A 18 -12.56 -18.56 35.08
N THR A 19 -13.78 -18.57 35.63
CA THR A 19 -15.02 -18.57 34.83
C THR A 19 -15.15 -17.31 33.99
N LYS A 20 -14.76 -16.15 34.52
CA LYS A 20 -14.74 -14.90 33.75
C LYS A 20 -13.74 -14.96 32.59
N MET A 21 -12.54 -15.49 32.81
CA MET A 21 -11.54 -15.64 31.75
C MET A 21 -12.00 -16.64 30.68
N TYR A 22 -12.60 -17.76 31.08
CA TYR A 22 -13.17 -18.75 30.16
C TYR A 22 -14.30 -18.15 29.30
N ASN A 23 -15.22 -17.39 29.90
CA ASN A 23 -16.28 -16.72 29.13
C ASN A 23 -15.73 -15.72 28.11
N ASN A 24 -14.68 -14.97 28.46
CA ASN A 24 -14.01 -14.08 27.52
C ASN A 24 -13.33 -14.85 26.38
N LEU A 25 -12.77 -16.04 26.66
CA LEU A 25 -12.25 -16.93 25.61
C LEU A 25 -13.36 -17.45 24.69
N VAL A 26 -14.53 -17.78 25.23
CA VAL A 26 -15.70 -18.20 24.44
C VAL A 26 -16.18 -17.07 23.53
N ASP A 27 -16.29 -15.85 24.03
CA ASP A 27 -16.68 -14.70 23.23
C ASP A 27 -15.64 -14.40 22.16
N PHE A 28 -14.35 -14.46 22.50
CA PHE A 28 -13.24 -14.36 21.53
C PHE A 28 -13.34 -15.45 20.45
N HIS A 29 -13.58 -16.70 20.82
CA HIS A 29 -13.76 -17.79 19.86
C HIS A 29 -14.99 -17.55 18.96
N ARG A 30 -16.08 -17.00 19.48
CA ARG A 30 -17.27 -16.69 18.68
C ARG A 30 -16.96 -15.66 17.60
N GLU A 31 -16.16 -14.65 17.92
CA GLU A 31 -15.75 -13.56 17.02
C GLU A 31 -14.68 -14.00 16.02
N HIS A 32 -13.63 -14.68 16.49
CA HIS A 32 -12.43 -14.99 15.70
C HIS A 32 -12.36 -16.43 15.19
N LYS A 33 -13.31 -17.29 15.59
CA LYS A 33 -13.37 -18.73 15.24
C LYS A 33 -12.14 -19.53 15.67
N HIS A 34 -11.39 -19.05 16.66
CA HIS A 34 -10.24 -19.74 17.24
C HIS A 34 -9.96 -19.31 18.69
N CYS A 35 -9.14 -20.08 19.42
CA CYS A 35 -8.79 -19.80 20.83
C CYS A 35 -7.38 -19.23 21.03
N MET A 36 -6.67 -18.87 19.97
CA MET A 36 -5.33 -18.28 20.05
C MET A 36 -5.43 -16.78 20.38
N VAL A 37 -5.25 -16.44 21.65
CA VAL A 37 -5.38 -15.06 22.11
C VAL A 37 -4.02 -14.39 22.24
N SER A 38 -3.92 -13.16 21.73
CA SER A 38 -2.71 -12.32 21.87
C SER A 38 -2.40 -12.01 23.33
N THR A 39 -1.11 -12.00 23.69
CA THR A 39 -0.62 -11.56 25.02
C THR A 39 -0.75 -10.05 25.23
N ARG A 40 -1.47 -9.33 24.37
CA ARG A 40 -1.84 -7.92 24.54
C ARG A 40 -3.33 -7.71 24.85
N MET A 41 -4.14 -8.78 24.81
CA MET A 41 -5.57 -8.67 25.08
C MET A 41 -5.84 -8.61 26.58
N GLU A 42 -6.43 -7.50 27.01
CA GLU A 42 -6.79 -7.24 28.41
C GLU A 42 -8.26 -7.50 28.69
N VAL A 43 -8.54 -8.10 29.84
CA VAL A 43 -9.88 -8.39 30.37
C VAL A 43 -10.01 -7.71 31.72
N LYS A 44 -11.00 -6.81 31.85
CA LYS A 44 -11.34 -6.17 33.12
C LYS A 44 -12.08 -7.16 34.02
N MET A 45 -11.52 -7.42 35.19
CA MET A 45 -12.05 -8.33 36.21
C MET A 45 -13.10 -7.62 37.09
N ASP A 46 -13.85 -8.38 37.87
CA ASP A 46 -14.92 -7.83 38.73
C ASP A 46 -14.38 -7.04 39.92
N ASP A 47 -13.14 -7.31 40.33
CA ASP A 47 -12.41 -6.59 41.38
C ASP A 47 -11.73 -5.30 40.89
N GLY A 48 -11.98 -4.90 39.63
CA GLY A 48 -11.38 -3.72 39.00
C GLY A 48 -9.96 -3.94 38.46
N THR A 49 -9.36 -5.12 38.64
CA THR A 49 -8.05 -5.43 38.06
C THR A 49 -8.17 -5.75 36.56
N SER A 50 -7.05 -5.65 35.83
CA SER A 50 -6.95 -6.10 34.45
C SER A 50 -6.11 -7.37 34.37
N LYS A 51 -6.58 -8.38 33.65
CA LYS A 51 -5.85 -9.64 33.39
C LYS A 51 -5.67 -9.86 31.92
N ASN A 52 -4.54 -10.47 31.56
CA ASN A 52 -4.22 -10.76 30.16
C ASN A 52 -4.79 -12.12 29.74
N LEU A 53 -5.66 -12.13 28.73
CA LEU A 53 -6.30 -13.35 28.25
C LEU A 53 -5.32 -14.27 27.52
N GLY A 54 -4.37 -13.72 26.75
CA GLY A 54 -3.31 -14.50 26.10
C GLY A 54 -2.42 -15.22 27.10
N THR A 55 -1.97 -14.52 28.15
CA THR A 55 -1.19 -15.12 29.24
C THR A 55 -1.99 -16.19 29.99
N TRP A 56 -3.28 -15.97 30.21
CA TRP A 56 -4.14 -16.94 30.88
C TRP A 56 -4.30 -18.23 30.07
N VAL A 57 -4.47 -18.12 28.74
CA VAL A 57 -4.51 -19.25 27.80
C VAL A 57 -3.22 -20.06 27.86
N ILE A 58 -2.05 -19.40 27.86
CA ILE A 58 -0.75 -20.07 28.01
C ILE A 58 -0.68 -20.82 29.33
N ARG A 59 -1.14 -20.20 30.44
CA ARG A 59 -1.14 -20.85 31.75
C ARG A 59 -2.02 -22.10 31.80
N GLN A 60 -3.12 -22.18 31.04
CA GLN A 60 -3.93 -23.40 30.99
C GLN A 60 -3.16 -24.57 30.39
N ARG A 61 -2.33 -24.34 29.36
CA ARG A 61 -1.48 -25.38 28.76
C ARG A 61 -0.44 -25.88 29.76
N THR A 62 0.24 -24.97 30.45
CA THR A 62 1.20 -25.31 31.49
C THR A 62 0.54 -26.08 32.64
N ALA A 63 -0.67 -25.69 33.04
CA ALA A 63 -1.41 -26.39 34.08
C ALA A 63 -1.78 -27.84 33.67
N LEU A 64 -2.05 -28.08 32.37
CA LEU A 64 -2.28 -29.43 31.86
C LEU A 64 -0.98 -30.25 31.85
N SER A 65 0.14 -29.68 31.38
CA SER A 65 1.43 -30.38 31.36
C SER A 65 1.96 -30.70 32.76
N GLU A 66 1.69 -29.83 33.74
CA GLU A 66 2.00 -30.04 35.16
C GLU A 66 1.03 -31.00 35.86
N GLY A 67 -0.04 -31.46 35.18
CA GLY A 67 -1.05 -32.35 35.76
C GLY A 67 -1.94 -31.72 36.84
N ILE A 68 -1.93 -30.40 36.97
CA ILE A 68 -2.68 -29.64 37.98
C ILE A 68 -4.02 -29.10 37.46
N LEU A 69 -4.26 -29.19 36.15
CA LEU A 69 -5.52 -28.73 35.56
C LEU A 69 -6.66 -29.70 35.89
N LYS A 70 -7.70 -29.18 36.55
CA LYS A 70 -8.93 -29.94 36.86
C LYS A 70 -9.55 -30.52 35.58
N LYS A 71 -10.04 -31.76 35.67
CA LYS A 71 -10.63 -32.50 34.54
C LYS A 71 -11.80 -31.76 33.89
N GLU A 72 -12.61 -31.09 34.71
CA GLU A 72 -13.78 -30.32 34.27
C GLU A 72 -13.38 -29.08 33.49
N ARG A 73 -12.30 -28.39 33.91
CA ARG A 73 -11.75 -27.24 33.19
C ARG A 73 -11.16 -27.65 31.85
N LYS A 74 -10.50 -28.81 31.80
CA LYS A 74 -10.01 -29.40 30.55
C LYS A 74 -11.18 -29.65 29.58
N GLN A 75 -12.26 -30.29 30.05
CA GLN A 75 -13.42 -30.59 29.21
C GLN A 75 -14.06 -29.31 28.64
N LEU A 76 -14.25 -28.27 29.47
CA LEU A 76 -14.77 -26.98 29.00
C LEU A 76 -13.91 -26.35 27.90
N LEU A 77 -12.58 -26.43 28.03
CA LEU A 77 -11.65 -25.93 27.02
C LEU A 77 -11.69 -26.79 25.75
N ASP A 78 -11.77 -28.11 25.87
CA ASP A 78 -11.95 -29.03 24.73
C ASP A 78 -13.23 -28.69 23.94
N ASP A 79 -14.34 -28.43 24.63
CA ASP A 79 -15.65 -28.14 24.04
C ASP A 79 -15.67 -26.84 23.20
N VAL A 80 -14.75 -25.90 23.49
CA VAL A 80 -14.58 -24.63 22.76
C VAL A 80 -13.56 -24.76 21.62
N GLY A 81 -12.99 -25.95 21.41
CA GLY A 81 -11.97 -26.19 20.39
C GLY A 81 -10.61 -25.63 20.78
N PHE A 82 -10.28 -25.63 22.08
CA PHE A 82 -8.99 -25.16 22.57
C PHE A 82 -7.84 -26.07 22.12
N VAL A 83 -6.86 -25.49 21.44
CA VAL A 83 -5.67 -26.20 20.97
C VAL A 83 -4.62 -26.25 22.08
N TRP A 84 -4.34 -27.48 22.55
CA TRP A 84 -3.40 -27.77 23.65
C TRP A 84 -1.94 -27.82 23.20
N GLU A 85 -1.68 -28.57 22.15
CA GLU A 85 -0.35 -28.68 21.56
C GLU A 85 -0.11 -27.50 20.65
N ILE A 86 0.72 -26.58 21.12
CA ILE A 86 1.25 -25.50 20.31
C ILE A 86 2.74 -25.50 20.55
N ASP A 87 3.55 -25.56 19.51
CA ASP A 87 4.99 -25.48 19.65
C ASP A 87 5.34 -24.17 20.37
N HIS A 88 5.88 -24.25 21.60
CA HIS A 88 5.84 -23.13 22.57
C HIS A 88 6.72 -21.94 22.15
N TYR A 89 7.61 -22.16 21.16
CA TYR A 89 8.40 -21.10 20.51
C TYR A 89 7.63 -20.36 19.40
N ASP A 90 6.47 -20.86 18.99
CA ASP A 90 5.86 -20.55 17.68
C ASP A 90 4.40 -20.04 17.79
N VAL A 91 3.88 -19.76 18.99
CA VAL A 91 2.51 -19.19 19.15
C VAL A 91 2.38 -17.85 18.42
N ASP A 92 3.38 -16.97 18.55
CA ASP A 92 3.41 -15.67 17.87
C ASP A 92 3.67 -15.84 16.36
N SER A 93 4.46 -16.85 15.95
CA SER A 93 4.73 -17.16 14.55
C SER A 93 3.50 -17.75 13.82
N SER A 94 2.81 -18.71 14.43
CA SER A 94 1.56 -19.30 13.93
C SER A 94 0.40 -18.31 13.93
N LEU A 95 0.32 -17.42 14.93
CA LEU A 95 -0.57 -16.26 14.90
C LEU A 95 -0.25 -15.31 13.75
N ARG A 96 1.03 -14.95 13.56
CA ARG A 96 1.48 -14.09 12.45
C ARG A 96 1.26 -14.75 11.10
N ALA A 97 1.39 -16.07 11.00
CA ALA A 97 1.09 -16.84 9.79
C ALA A 97 -0.41 -16.75 9.46
N ARG A 98 -1.29 -17.00 10.43
CA ARG A 98 -2.74 -16.87 10.21
C ARG A 98 -3.17 -15.44 9.92
N GLN A 99 -2.63 -14.46 10.62
CA GLN A 99 -2.87 -13.04 10.32
C GLN A 99 -2.40 -12.69 8.90
N TRP A 100 -1.29 -13.26 8.45
CA TRP A 100 -0.85 -13.07 7.07
C TRP A 100 -1.83 -13.72 6.08
N GLU A 101 -2.33 -14.93 6.35
CA GLU A 101 -3.36 -15.58 5.52
C GLU A 101 -4.67 -14.78 5.44
N GLU A 102 -5.16 -14.24 6.56
CA GLU A 102 -6.35 -13.40 6.57
C GLU A 102 -6.19 -12.17 5.69
N MET A 103 -5.02 -11.51 5.76
CA MET A 103 -4.73 -10.34 4.93
C MET A 103 -4.52 -10.72 3.46
N TYR A 104 -3.94 -11.90 3.18
CA TYR A 104 -3.84 -12.44 1.84
C TYR A 104 -5.22 -12.71 1.23
N ASN A 105 -6.13 -13.33 1.98
CA ASN A 105 -7.52 -13.55 1.54
C ASN A 105 -8.25 -12.23 1.26
N LYS A 106 -8.04 -11.20 2.10
CA LYS A 106 -8.56 -9.85 1.84
C LYS A 106 -7.99 -9.25 0.55
N MET A 107 -6.72 -9.49 0.24
CA MET A 107 -6.11 -9.06 -1.04
C MET A 107 -6.73 -9.79 -2.23
N GLN A 108 -7.04 -11.08 -2.10
CA GLN A 108 -7.74 -11.84 -3.16
C GLN A 108 -9.14 -11.26 -3.39
N ALA A 109 -9.92 -11.03 -2.33
CA ALA A 109 -11.24 -10.40 -2.44
C ALA A 109 -11.15 -9.00 -3.06
N PHE A 110 -10.13 -8.21 -2.72
CA PHE A 110 -9.89 -6.91 -3.36
C PHE A 110 -9.65 -7.05 -4.87
N LYS A 111 -8.84 -8.04 -5.29
CA LYS A 111 -8.62 -8.33 -6.72
C LYS A 111 -9.91 -8.72 -7.42
N GLU A 112 -10.74 -9.55 -6.80
CA GLU A 112 -12.03 -9.95 -7.38
C GLU A 112 -12.97 -8.77 -7.56
N MET A 113 -13.02 -7.84 -6.60
CA MET A 113 -13.88 -6.65 -6.68
C MET A 113 -13.38 -5.58 -7.66
N HIS A 114 -12.06 -5.37 -7.74
CA HIS A 114 -11.47 -4.25 -8.49
C HIS A 114 -10.76 -4.68 -9.79
N GLY A 115 -10.57 -5.97 -10.03
CA GLY A 115 -9.84 -6.52 -11.16
C GLY A 115 -8.32 -6.40 -11.07
N HIS A 116 -7.77 -5.81 -10.00
CA HIS A 116 -6.33 -5.56 -9.83
C HIS A 116 -5.90 -5.60 -8.36
N CYS A 117 -4.61 -5.75 -8.08
CA CYS A 117 -4.02 -5.69 -6.73
C CYS A 117 -3.38 -4.33 -6.38
N GLN A 118 -3.71 -3.26 -7.11
CA GLN A 118 -3.25 -1.90 -6.79
C GLN A 118 -4.07 -1.29 -5.66
N ILE A 119 -3.62 -1.49 -4.42
CA ILE A 119 -4.26 -0.89 -3.25
C ILE A 119 -3.81 0.58 -3.08
N PRO A 120 -4.75 1.53 -2.96
CA PRO A 120 -4.44 2.91 -2.64
C PRO A 120 -3.68 3.04 -1.31
N VAL A 121 -2.70 3.94 -1.25
CA VAL A 121 -1.90 4.17 -0.03
C VAL A 121 -2.77 4.51 1.18
N ASN A 122 -3.87 5.23 0.95
CA ASN A 122 -4.88 5.58 1.95
C ASN A 122 -6.23 4.91 1.59
N TYR A 123 -6.24 3.58 1.47
CA TYR A 123 -7.47 2.84 1.25
C TYR A 123 -8.40 3.00 2.46
N LYS A 124 -9.55 3.68 2.27
CA LYS A 124 -10.41 4.12 3.39
C LYS A 124 -11.36 3.01 3.83
N GLU A 125 -11.73 2.15 2.89
CA GLU A 125 -12.64 1.04 3.03
C GLU A 125 -12.02 -0.07 3.89
N ASP A 126 -10.71 -0.32 3.73
CA ASP A 126 -9.93 -1.13 4.66
C ASP A 126 -8.50 -0.57 4.88
N PRO A 127 -8.33 0.33 5.87
CA PRO A 127 -7.02 0.90 6.20
C PRO A 127 -5.99 -0.15 6.64
N THR A 128 -6.45 -1.30 7.17
CA THR A 128 -5.55 -2.38 7.60
C THR A 128 -4.90 -3.05 6.40
N LEU A 129 -5.65 -3.25 5.33
CA LEU A 129 -5.16 -3.82 4.07
C LEU A 129 -4.18 -2.88 3.36
N GLY A 130 -4.48 -1.58 3.31
CA GLY A 130 -3.53 -0.57 2.79
C GLY A 130 -2.20 -0.54 3.54
N LYS A 131 -2.25 -0.57 4.87
CA LYS A 131 -1.04 -0.63 5.72
C LYS A 131 -0.28 -1.95 5.52
N TRP A 132 -1.00 -3.07 5.42
CA TRP A 132 -0.39 -4.39 5.19
C TRP A 132 0.33 -4.46 3.84
N ALA A 133 -0.30 -4.01 2.76
CA ALA A 133 0.32 -3.96 1.42
C ALA A 133 1.60 -3.11 1.43
N ARG A 134 1.58 -1.94 2.09
CA ARG A 134 2.78 -1.11 2.28
C ARG A 134 3.88 -1.85 3.02
N ASN A 135 3.54 -2.61 4.06
CA ASN A 135 4.51 -3.38 4.83
C ASN A 135 5.11 -4.53 4.00
N GLN A 136 4.33 -5.23 3.17
CA GLN A 136 4.87 -6.28 2.28
C GLN A 136 5.93 -5.70 1.33
N ARG A 137 5.67 -4.54 0.71
CA ARG A 137 6.64 -3.81 -0.11
C ARG A 137 7.88 -3.33 0.66
N ALA A 138 7.77 -3.13 1.97
CA ALA A 138 8.92 -2.77 2.80
C ALA A 138 9.75 -4.00 3.19
N PHE A 139 9.09 -5.13 3.45
CA PHE A 139 9.76 -6.39 3.75
C PHE A 139 10.48 -6.95 2.54
N GLU A 140 9.91 -6.89 1.34
CA GLU A 140 10.57 -7.30 0.11
C GLU A 140 11.85 -6.47 -0.14
N ARG A 141 11.77 -5.13 -0.13
CA ARG A 141 12.94 -4.24 -0.30
C ARG A 141 14.05 -4.46 0.73
N THR A 142 13.70 -4.92 1.92
CA THR A 142 14.67 -5.19 3.00
C THR A 142 15.12 -6.65 3.06
N GLY A 143 14.67 -7.51 2.15
CA GLY A 143 14.98 -8.94 2.13
C GLY A 143 14.40 -9.72 3.31
N ARG A 144 13.38 -9.18 3.98
CA ARG A 144 12.75 -9.75 5.18
C ARG A 144 11.43 -10.46 4.89
N LEU A 145 10.97 -10.41 3.65
CA LEU A 145 9.77 -11.12 3.24
C LEU A 145 10.13 -12.58 2.96
N ASP A 146 9.37 -13.48 3.58
CA ASP A 146 9.46 -14.92 3.29
C ASP A 146 9.19 -15.20 1.81
N GLU A 147 9.99 -16.09 1.21
CA GLU A 147 9.96 -16.38 -0.22
C GLU A 147 8.62 -16.97 -0.66
N THR A 148 8.03 -17.87 0.14
CA THR A 148 6.70 -18.44 -0.11
C THR A 148 5.62 -17.36 -0.15
N ARG A 149 5.74 -16.34 0.71
CA ARG A 149 4.79 -15.21 0.76
C ARG A 149 4.97 -14.28 -0.44
N PHE A 150 6.21 -14.07 -0.87
CA PHE A 150 6.52 -13.31 -2.08
C PHE A 150 5.88 -13.99 -3.30
N GLU A 151 6.16 -15.28 -3.54
CA GLU A 151 5.64 -16.03 -4.68
C GLU A 151 4.11 -16.00 -4.74
N ARG A 152 3.43 -16.21 -3.61
CA ARG A 152 1.96 -16.16 -3.56
C ARG A 152 1.41 -14.79 -3.94
N LEU A 153 2.05 -13.73 -3.46
CA LEU A 153 1.65 -12.36 -3.81
C LEU A 153 1.96 -12.03 -5.28
N ASP A 154 3.08 -12.52 -5.79
CA ASP A 154 3.49 -12.32 -7.18
C ASP A 154 2.53 -13.01 -8.17
N VAL A 155 2.20 -14.28 -7.91
CA VAL A 155 1.19 -15.05 -8.66
C VAL A 155 -0.19 -14.38 -8.59
N LEU A 156 -0.54 -13.79 -7.45
CA LEU A 156 -1.77 -13.04 -7.32
C LEU A 156 -1.76 -11.75 -8.17
N GLY A 157 -0.60 -11.26 -8.61
CA GLY A 157 -0.43 -10.03 -9.38
C GLY A 157 -0.27 -8.80 -8.48
N PHE A 158 0.28 -8.98 -7.28
CA PHE A 158 0.54 -7.88 -6.34
C PHE A 158 1.56 -6.90 -6.91
N VAL A 159 1.24 -5.61 -6.87
CA VAL A 159 2.13 -4.58 -7.42
C VAL A 159 3.15 -4.15 -6.35
N TRP A 160 4.37 -4.66 -6.47
CA TRP A 160 5.51 -4.40 -5.59
C TRP A 160 6.03 -2.97 -5.66
N ASP A 161 6.05 -2.39 -6.87
CA ASP A 161 6.34 -0.97 -7.09
C ASP A 161 5.19 -0.28 -7.85
N PRO A 162 4.15 0.22 -7.13
CA PRO A 162 3.05 0.94 -7.76
C PRO A 162 3.51 2.24 -8.42
N CYS A 163 4.55 2.86 -7.87
CA CYS A 163 5.13 4.08 -8.43
C CYS A 163 5.87 3.77 -9.74
N GLY A 164 6.54 2.62 -9.86
CA GLY A 164 7.18 2.13 -11.08
C GLY A 164 6.18 1.64 -12.12
N SER A 165 5.18 0.86 -11.72
CA SER A 165 4.09 0.38 -12.60
C SER A 165 3.33 1.56 -13.22
N HIS A 166 2.84 2.50 -12.41
CA HIS A 166 2.16 3.69 -12.93
C HIS A 166 3.08 4.55 -13.80
N TRP A 167 4.36 4.68 -13.44
CA TRP A 167 5.33 5.41 -14.25
C TRP A 167 5.54 4.74 -15.62
N ASN A 168 5.64 3.42 -15.68
CA ASN A 168 5.77 2.66 -16.92
C ASN A 168 4.53 2.78 -17.82
N ASP A 169 3.33 2.77 -17.24
CA ASP A 169 2.08 2.98 -17.99
C ASP A 169 2.04 4.39 -18.60
N MET A 170 2.39 5.41 -17.81
CA MET A 170 2.46 6.80 -18.29
C MET A 170 3.57 7.02 -19.30
N TYR A 171 4.72 6.36 -19.12
CA TYR A 171 5.81 6.34 -20.09
C TYR A 171 5.37 5.73 -21.42
N THR A 172 4.61 4.63 -21.38
CA THR A 172 4.05 4.00 -22.58
C THR A 172 3.08 4.95 -23.30
N LYS A 173 2.23 5.66 -22.56
CA LYS A 173 1.36 6.71 -23.12
C LYS A 173 2.15 7.87 -23.73
N LEU A 174 3.22 8.31 -23.07
CA LEU A 174 4.10 9.36 -23.59
C LEU A 174 4.79 8.91 -24.89
N ARG A 175 5.26 7.66 -24.96
CA ARG A 175 5.84 7.08 -26.17
C ARG A 175 4.82 7.04 -27.30
N ALA A 176 3.60 6.57 -27.06
CA ALA A 176 2.54 6.58 -28.06
C ALA A 176 2.21 8.01 -28.56
N TYR A 177 2.27 9.00 -27.66
CA TYR A 177 2.14 10.41 -28.04
C TYR A 177 3.32 10.87 -28.93
N TYR A 178 4.55 10.51 -28.56
CA TYR A 178 5.74 10.80 -29.37
C TYR A 178 5.66 10.18 -30.76
N ASP A 179 5.27 8.90 -30.86
CA ASP A 179 5.13 8.20 -32.14
C ASP A 179 4.08 8.87 -33.05
N LYS A 180 3.02 9.46 -32.46
CA LYS A 180 1.95 10.16 -33.19
C LYS A 180 2.31 11.59 -33.58
N HIS A 181 3.06 12.32 -32.74
CA HIS A 181 3.26 13.77 -32.86
C HIS A 181 4.71 14.17 -33.17
N GLY A 182 5.66 13.25 -33.07
CA GLY A 182 7.11 13.49 -33.24
C GLY A 182 7.76 14.29 -32.11
N HIS A 183 7.05 14.53 -31.01
CA HIS A 183 7.59 15.29 -29.87
C HIS A 183 6.87 14.94 -28.55
N CYS A 184 7.50 15.24 -27.41
CA CYS A 184 6.90 15.07 -26.07
C CYS A 184 6.28 16.36 -25.47
N GLN A 185 5.96 17.36 -26.30
CA GLN A 185 5.42 18.64 -25.85
C GLN A 185 3.92 18.57 -25.54
N ILE A 186 3.59 17.97 -24.39
CA ILE A 186 2.21 17.82 -23.93
C ILE A 186 1.80 19.03 -23.07
N PRO A 187 0.72 19.75 -23.42
CA PRO A 187 0.15 20.81 -22.57
C PRO A 187 -0.37 20.25 -21.25
N ILE A 188 -0.31 21.04 -20.17
CA ILE A 188 -0.86 20.62 -18.87
C ILE A 188 -2.37 20.32 -18.94
N SER A 189 -3.09 21.06 -19.79
CA SER A 189 -4.52 20.95 -20.04
C SER A 189 -4.83 20.12 -21.30
N TYR A 190 -3.99 19.13 -21.60
CA TYR A 190 -4.19 18.22 -22.73
C TYR A 190 -5.54 17.52 -22.60
N GLN A 191 -6.46 17.80 -23.53
CA GLN A 191 -7.87 17.40 -23.41
C GLN A 191 -8.07 15.89 -23.61
N GLU A 192 -7.26 15.28 -24.48
CA GLU A 192 -7.36 13.85 -24.81
C GLU A 192 -6.89 12.96 -23.65
N ASP A 193 -5.87 13.40 -22.90
CA ASP A 193 -5.45 12.74 -21.65
C ASP A 193 -4.92 13.78 -20.63
N PRO A 194 -5.79 14.36 -19.79
CA PRO A 194 -5.40 15.36 -18.80
C PRO A 194 -4.45 14.80 -17.72
N VAL A 195 -4.45 13.48 -17.51
CA VAL A 195 -3.57 12.82 -16.54
C VAL A 195 -2.14 12.81 -17.07
N LEU A 196 -1.96 12.51 -18.35
CA LEU A 196 -0.66 12.54 -19.02
C LEU A 196 -0.03 13.95 -19.00
N GLY A 197 -0.82 15.00 -19.29
CA GLY A 197 -0.34 16.38 -19.22
C GLY A 197 0.17 16.80 -17.82
N LYS A 198 -0.55 16.39 -16.77
CA LYS A 198 -0.11 16.59 -15.37
C LYS A 198 1.13 15.75 -15.04
N TRP A 199 1.19 14.51 -15.51
CA TRP A 199 2.31 13.62 -15.28
C TRP A 199 3.61 14.15 -15.90
N VAL A 200 3.56 14.63 -17.15
CA VAL A 200 4.69 15.27 -17.85
C VAL A 200 5.20 16.49 -17.08
N ARG A 201 4.31 17.35 -16.59
CA ARG A 201 4.71 18.49 -15.74
C ARG A 201 5.42 18.01 -14.47
N ASN A 202 4.89 16.98 -13.83
CA ASN A 202 5.50 16.45 -12.61
C ASN A 202 6.89 15.87 -12.87
N GLN A 203 7.14 15.22 -14.03
CA GLN A 203 8.49 14.75 -14.38
C GLN A 203 9.49 15.92 -14.45
N ARG A 204 9.10 17.04 -15.08
CA ARG A 204 9.93 18.26 -15.13
C ARG A 204 10.22 18.79 -13.73
N MET A 205 9.22 18.84 -12.84
CA MET A 205 9.43 19.27 -11.46
C MET A 205 10.38 18.34 -10.69
N LEU A 206 10.28 17.03 -10.89
CA LEU A 206 11.14 16.05 -10.22
C LEU A 206 12.61 16.22 -10.63
N GLU A 207 12.86 16.47 -11.92
CA GLU A 207 14.21 16.75 -12.45
C GLU A 207 14.75 18.08 -11.89
N THR A 208 13.96 19.15 -11.93
CA THR A 208 14.37 20.45 -11.39
C THR A 208 14.67 20.39 -9.90
N ASN A 209 13.97 19.55 -9.15
CA ASN A 209 14.19 19.33 -7.72
C ASN A 209 15.32 18.33 -7.43
N GLY A 210 15.96 17.72 -8.43
CA GLY A 210 17.01 16.71 -8.27
C GLY A 210 16.52 15.40 -7.64
N THR A 211 15.23 15.08 -7.78
CA THR A 211 14.59 13.89 -7.16
C THR A 211 14.14 12.85 -8.18
N LEU A 212 14.37 13.11 -9.47
CA LEU A 212 14.10 12.15 -10.52
C LEU A 212 15.19 11.07 -10.53
N ASN A 213 14.76 9.81 -10.62
CA ASN A 213 15.66 8.67 -10.73
C ASN A 213 16.37 8.63 -12.10
N ASP A 214 17.64 8.21 -12.11
CA ASP A 214 18.49 8.21 -13.30
C ASP A 214 17.95 7.36 -14.46
N ASP A 215 17.41 6.16 -14.21
CA ASP A 215 16.78 5.32 -15.27
C ASP A 215 15.61 6.05 -15.93
N ARG A 216 14.78 6.74 -15.11
CA ARG A 216 13.65 7.50 -15.62
C ARG A 216 14.10 8.70 -16.45
N PHE A 217 15.16 9.36 -16.01
CA PHE A 217 15.77 10.47 -16.74
C PHE A 217 16.31 10.01 -18.10
N GLU A 218 17.07 8.92 -18.13
CA GLU A 218 17.62 8.33 -19.37
C GLU A 218 16.50 7.92 -20.33
N ARG A 219 15.47 7.22 -19.84
CA ARG A 219 14.33 6.77 -20.66
C ARG A 219 13.53 7.92 -21.25
N LEU A 220 13.39 9.03 -20.52
CA LEU A 220 12.74 10.24 -21.02
C LEU A 220 13.63 10.95 -22.04
N ASN A 221 14.94 11.07 -21.80
CA ASN A 221 15.87 11.64 -22.78
C ASN A 221 15.92 10.85 -24.10
N ALA A 222 15.76 9.53 -24.03
CA ALA A 222 15.65 8.69 -25.23
C ALA A 222 14.43 9.01 -26.12
N LEU A 223 13.42 9.74 -25.60
CA LEU A 223 12.28 10.26 -26.35
C LEU A 223 12.46 11.76 -26.69
N GLU A 224 13.68 12.27 -26.64
CA GLU A 224 14.00 13.70 -26.84
C GLU A 224 13.14 14.61 -25.94
N PHE A 225 12.90 14.15 -24.70
CA PHE A 225 12.01 14.84 -23.78
C PHE A 225 12.53 16.23 -23.41
N VAL A 226 11.69 17.24 -23.61
CA VAL A 226 12.06 18.62 -23.33
C VAL A 226 11.74 18.97 -21.88
N TRP A 227 12.80 19.08 -21.08
CA TRP A 227 12.77 19.45 -19.67
C TRP A 227 12.32 20.90 -19.42
N SER A 228 12.77 21.84 -20.27
CA SER A 228 12.38 23.25 -20.17
C SER A 228 11.76 23.76 -21.49
N PRO A 229 10.43 23.59 -21.68
CA PRO A 229 9.73 24.07 -22.87
C PRO A 229 9.83 25.59 -23.05
N ASN A 230 9.86 26.34 -21.95
CA ASN A 230 10.00 27.79 -21.99
C ASN A 230 11.37 28.19 -22.52
N GLN A 231 12.45 27.53 -22.05
CA GLN A 231 13.79 27.78 -22.56
C GLN A 231 13.90 27.40 -24.05
N MET A 232 13.32 26.26 -24.43
CA MET A 232 13.30 25.83 -25.84
C MET A 232 12.57 26.85 -26.73
N ARG A 233 11.38 27.31 -26.31
CA ARG A 233 10.62 28.35 -27.03
C ARG A 233 11.39 29.67 -27.09
N TRP A 234 12.01 30.09 -26.00
CA TRP A 234 12.83 31.30 -25.98
C TRP A 234 14.01 31.19 -26.96
N ASN A 235 14.73 30.07 -26.95
CA ASN A 235 15.85 29.81 -27.87
C ASN A 235 15.38 29.86 -29.33
N MET A 236 14.23 29.27 -29.63
CA MET A 236 13.61 29.30 -30.95
C MET A 236 13.30 30.74 -31.40
N MET A 237 12.64 31.53 -30.55
CA MET A 237 12.33 32.94 -30.86
C MET A 237 13.57 33.80 -31.03
N VAL A 238 14.61 33.56 -30.23
CA VAL A 238 15.93 34.20 -30.39
C VAL A 238 16.57 33.84 -31.73
N ASN A 239 16.48 32.58 -32.16
CA ASN A 239 17.00 32.17 -33.47
C ASN A 239 16.23 32.83 -34.61
N HIS A 240 14.91 32.95 -34.51
CA HIS A 240 14.12 33.73 -35.47
C HIS A 240 14.52 35.21 -35.50
N LEU A 241 14.80 35.83 -34.34
CA LEU A 241 15.28 37.21 -34.28
C LEU A 241 16.65 37.37 -34.95
N LYS A 242 17.57 36.43 -34.73
CA LYS A 242 18.88 36.40 -35.39
C LYS A 242 18.73 36.30 -36.91
N GLU A 243 17.87 35.41 -37.37
CA GLU A 243 17.61 35.24 -38.80
C GLU A 243 16.96 36.47 -39.42
N PHE A 244 15.96 37.06 -38.76
CA PHE A 244 15.37 38.32 -39.17
C PHE A 244 16.42 39.43 -39.31
N THR A 245 17.29 39.56 -38.31
CA THR A 245 18.37 40.56 -38.30
C THR A 245 19.34 40.32 -39.45
N ARG A 246 19.69 39.06 -39.73
CA ARG A 246 20.56 38.66 -40.85
C ARG A 246 19.97 39.04 -42.20
N VAL A 247 18.67 38.82 -42.40
CA VAL A 247 17.99 39.06 -43.69
C VAL A 247 17.67 40.54 -43.91
N HIS A 248 17.24 41.25 -42.87
CA HIS A 248 16.75 42.63 -42.99
C HIS A 248 17.76 43.70 -42.56
N GLY A 249 18.90 43.31 -41.99
CA GLY A 249 19.95 44.23 -41.53
C GLY A 249 19.54 45.11 -40.34
N ARG A 250 18.46 44.75 -39.62
CA ARG A 250 17.93 45.52 -38.48
C ARG A 250 17.34 44.61 -37.42
N VAL A 251 17.43 45.04 -36.16
CA VAL A 251 16.89 44.31 -34.99
C VAL A 251 15.43 44.66 -34.72
N SER A 252 14.96 45.84 -35.16
CA SER A 252 13.57 46.27 -34.97
C SER A 252 12.62 45.47 -35.86
N VAL A 253 11.93 44.51 -35.24
CA VAL A 253 10.93 43.66 -35.88
C VAL A 253 9.58 44.39 -35.90
N PRO A 254 8.87 44.49 -37.04
CA PRO A 254 7.52 45.05 -37.09
C PRO A 254 6.56 44.29 -36.17
N ASP A 255 5.67 45.01 -35.46
CA ASP A 255 4.78 44.44 -34.42
C ASP A 255 3.94 43.23 -34.87
N LYS A 256 3.53 43.20 -36.13
CA LYS A 256 2.68 42.14 -36.71
C LYS A 256 3.48 41.12 -37.53
N TYR A 257 4.81 41.12 -37.43
CA TYR A 257 5.66 40.21 -38.18
C TYR A 257 5.50 38.77 -37.68
N ILE A 258 5.28 37.86 -38.62
CA ILE A 258 5.14 36.42 -38.40
C ILE A 258 6.21 35.73 -39.28
N THR A 259 6.95 34.80 -38.70
CA THR A 259 7.97 34.02 -39.40
C THR A 259 7.34 33.02 -40.39
N ALA A 260 8.14 32.46 -41.29
CA ALA A 260 7.66 31.51 -42.30
C ALA A 260 6.99 30.25 -41.71
N ASP A 261 7.40 29.84 -40.52
CA ASP A 261 6.83 28.72 -39.74
C ASP A 261 5.71 29.15 -38.77
N GLY A 262 5.26 30.42 -38.84
CA GLY A 262 4.08 30.90 -38.13
C GLY A 262 4.34 31.48 -36.74
N ALA A 263 5.59 31.61 -36.28
CA ALA A 263 5.89 32.24 -35.00
C ALA A 263 5.69 33.76 -35.04
N GLN A 264 4.98 34.30 -34.04
CA GLN A 264 4.65 35.73 -33.91
C GLN A 264 5.84 36.55 -33.36
N LEU A 265 6.94 36.58 -34.11
CA LEU A 265 8.19 37.22 -33.71
C LEU A 265 8.04 38.71 -33.40
N GLY A 266 7.21 39.44 -34.14
CA GLY A 266 6.93 40.86 -33.90
C GLY A 266 6.30 41.13 -32.53
N TRP A 267 5.37 40.27 -32.11
CA TRP A 267 4.73 40.42 -30.81
C TRP A 267 5.67 40.07 -29.66
N TRP A 268 6.48 39.02 -29.84
CA TRP A 268 7.45 38.57 -28.84
C TRP A 268 8.64 39.51 -28.66
N ALA A 269 9.13 40.13 -29.74
CA ALA A 269 10.28 41.06 -29.65
C ALA A 269 9.93 42.39 -28.96
N ARG A 270 8.63 42.69 -28.78
CA ARG A 270 8.13 43.87 -28.06
C ARG A 270 8.04 43.65 -26.55
N THR A 271 7.86 42.41 -26.10
CA THR A 271 7.79 42.03 -24.68
C THR A 271 9.16 41.87 -24.06
#